data_AF-A0A8J5Z8D2-F1
#
_entry.id   AF-A0A8J5Z8D2-F1
#
_cell.length_a   1.000
_cell.length_b   1.000
_cell.length_c   1.000
_cell.angle_alpha   90.00
_cell.angle_beta   90.00
_cell.angle_gamma   90.00
#
_symmetry.space_group_name_H-M   'P 1'
#
loop_
_entity.id
_entity.type
_entity.pdbx_description
1 polymer ?
#
loop_
_entity_poly.entity_id
_entity_poly.type
_entity_poly.pdbx_seq_one_letter_code
_entity_poly.pdbx_strand_id
1 'polypeptide(L)'
;MSICEAPAHCCNVDEEEERDDHPWYHDILQYVKSSAYPDQTTENDKRTLRRLASDYVLDGEVLYNKRKDQVLLRCVDAIEAKKILEEVHDGVCRTHVNGFTMARQIIRFGYYWSTMEGDCINYAKKCHKCQIYGDKIHVPPSPLHAMTSLL
;
A
#
# COMPACT_ATOMS: atom_id res chain seq x y z
N MET A 1 20.82 -2.31 -37.20
CA MET A 1 19.80 -3.31 -36.84
C MET A 1 18.73 -2.56 -36.07
N SER A 2 17.56 -2.38 -36.68
CA SER A 2 16.48 -1.53 -36.19
C SER A 2 15.72 -2.25 -35.09
N ILE A 3 15.55 -1.60 -33.93
CA ILE A 3 14.74 -2.13 -32.84
C ILE A 3 13.32 -1.65 -33.10
N CYS A 4 12.44 -2.56 -33.51
CA CYS A 4 11.01 -2.26 -33.62
C CYS A 4 10.41 -2.33 -32.21
N GLU A 5 10.28 -1.18 -31.56
CA GLU A 5 9.46 -1.05 -30.35
C GLU A 5 7.99 -1.04 -30.77
N ALA A 6 7.31 -2.18 -30.61
CA ALA A 6 5.86 -2.22 -30.66
C ALA A 6 5.36 -1.76 -29.28
N PRO A 7 4.48 -0.74 -29.18
CA PRO A 7 3.91 -0.35 -27.90
C PRO A 7 2.98 -1.47 -27.43
N ALA A 8 3.32 -2.12 -26.32
CA ALA A 8 2.38 -2.98 -25.62
C ALA A 8 1.26 -2.08 -25.06
N HIS A 9 0.06 -2.28 -25.56
CA HIS A 9 -1.16 -1.61 -25.13
C HIS A 9 -1.40 -1.91 -23.64
N CYS A 10 -1.02 -0.97 -22.77
CA CYS A 10 -1.40 -1.01 -21.37
C CYS A 10 -2.89 -0.70 -21.28
N CYS A 11 -3.71 -1.71 -20.98
CA CYS A 11 -5.07 -1.48 -20.55
C CYS A 11 -5.00 -0.78 -19.19
N ASN A 12 -5.09 0.56 -19.20
CA ASN A 12 -5.49 1.30 -18.03
C ASN A 12 -6.96 0.94 -17.81
N VAL A 13 -7.21 -0.04 -16.94
CA VAL A 13 -8.52 -0.14 -16.33
C VAL A 13 -8.49 0.95 -15.27
N ASP A 14 -8.99 2.11 -15.65
CA ASP A 14 -9.38 3.14 -14.70
C ASP A 14 -10.47 2.50 -13.84
N GLU A 15 -10.07 2.00 -12.67
CA GLU A 15 -10.98 1.58 -11.60
C GLU A 15 -11.63 2.87 -11.07
N GLU A 16 -12.64 3.37 -11.79
CA GLU A 16 -13.59 4.34 -11.28
C GLU A 16 -14.46 3.64 -10.22
N GLU A 17 -13.91 3.44 -9.04
CA GLU A 17 -14.70 3.11 -7.86
C GLU A 17 -15.56 4.33 -7.49
N GLU A 18 -16.87 4.10 -7.30
CA GLU A 18 -17.78 5.09 -6.73
C GLU A 18 -17.17 5.62 -5.43
N ARG A 19 -16.76 6.89 -5.45
CA ARG A 19 -16.12 7.50 -4.29
C ARG A 19 -17.19 7.80 -3.25
N ASP A 20 -17.26 6.99 -2.21
CA ASP A 20 -17.64 7.52 -0.91
C ASP A 20 -16.69 8.69 -0.61
N ASP A 21 -17.25 9.90 -0.47
CA ASP A 21 -16.48 11.12 -0.27
C ASP A 21 -15.80 11.15 1.12
N HIS A 22 -16.10 10.17 1.99
CA HIS A 22 -15.55 10.09 3.34
C HIS A 22 -14.33 9.16 3.41
N PRO A 23 -13.34 9.45 4.29
CA PRO A 23 -12.25 8.53 4.56
C PRO A 23 -12.78 7.18 5.09
N TRP A 24 -12.06 6.09 4.80
CA TRP A 24 -12.42 4.73 5.25
C TRP A 24 -12.60 4.60 6.77
N TYR A 25 -11.99 5.50 7.55
CA TYR A 25 -12.07 5.53 9.01
C TYR A 25 -13.14 6.49 9.54
N HIS A 26 -14.01 7.05 8.69
CA HIS A 26 -14.99 8.08 9.07
C HIS A 26 -15.84 7.67 10.27
N ASP A 27 -16.45 6.49 10.23
CA ASP A 27 -17.32 6.01 11.32
C ASP A 27 -16.54 5.77 12.61
N ILE A 28 -15.27 5.35 12.49
CA ILE A 28 -14.36 5.19 13.63
C ILE A 28 -14.06 6.55 14.23
N LEU A 29 -13.71 7.53 13.40
CA LEU A 29 -13.42 8.90 13.83
C LEU A 29 -14.62 9.52 14.53
N GLN A 30 -15.81 9.44 13.93
CA GLN A 30 -17.03 9.97 14.52
C GLN A 30 -17.36 9.30 15.86
N TYR A 31 -17.22 7.98 15.93
CA TYR A 31 -17.43 7.24 17.16
C TYR A 31 -16.42 7.62 18.25
N VAL A 32 -15.13 7.73 17.93
CA VAL A 32 -14.11 8.14 18.90
C VAL A 32 -14.32 9.58 19.36
N LYS A 33 -14.76 10.48 18.48
CA LYS A 33 -14.98 11.90 18.78
C LYS A 33 -16.22 12.16 19.64
N SER A 34 -17.34 11.50 19.34
CA SER A 34 -18.64 11.83 19.97
C SER A 34 -19.41 10.63 20.51
N SER A 35 -18.84 9.42 20.48
CA SER A 35 -19.53 8.16 20.83
C SER A 35 -20.85 7.94 20.05
N ALA A 36 -20.97 8.56 18.88
CA ALA A 36 -22.14 8.45 18.02
C ALA A 36 -21.98 7.27 17.06
N TYR A 37 -23.10 6.62 16.75
CA TYR A 37 -23.16 5.55 15.76
C TYR A 37 -23.76 6.09 14.47
N PRO A 38 -23.38 5.55 13.30
CA PRO A 38 -24.07 5.83 12.05
C PRO A 38 -25.56 5.49 12.14
N ASP A 39 -26.38 6.22 11.39
CA ASP A 39 -27.81 5.97 11.30
C ASP A 39 -28.08 4.56 10.78
N GLN A 40 -29.18 3.96 11.26
CA GLN A 40 -29.63 2.62 10.85
C GLN A 40 -28.66 1.45 11.16
N THR A 41 -27.70 1.63 12.09
CA THR A 41 -26.78 0.55 12.51
C THR A 41 -27.47 -0.49 13.41
N THR A 42 -27.21 -1.78 13.13
CA THR A 42 -27.70 -2.88 13.97
C THR A 42 -26.91 -2.94 15.29
N GLU A 43 -27.45 -3.60 16.32
CA GLU A 43 -26.70 -3.79 17.59
C GLU A 43 -25.40 -4.58 17.40
N ASN A 44 -25.32 -5.43 16.36
CA ASN A 44 -24.09 -6.12 16.00
C ASN A 44 -23.06 -5.14 15.40
N ASP A 45 -23.46 -4.24 14.52
CA ASP A 45 -22.57 -3.24 13.93
C ASP A 45 -22.02 -2.30 14.99
N LYS A 46 -22.88 -1.83 15.91
CA LYS A 46 -22.45 -1.03 17.07
C LYS A 46 -21.46 -1.78 17.97
N ARG A 47 -21.62 -3.10 18.14
CA ARG A 47 -20.67 -3.92 18.89
C ARG A 47 -19.34 -4.05 18.14
N THR A 48 -19.38 -4.23 16.83
CA THR A 48 -18.20 -4.31 15.97
C THR A 48 -17.44 -3.00 15.98
N LEU A 49 -18.12 -1.86 15.78
CA LEU A 49 -17.52 -0.54 15.81
C LEU A 49 -16.86 -0.23 17.16
N ARG A 50 -17.53 -0.55 18.28
CA ARG A 50 -16.93 -0.43 19.62
C ARG A 50 -15.62 -1.19 19.77
N ARG A 51 -15.59 -2.43 19.29
CA ARG A 51 -14.38 -3.27 19.34
C ARG A 51 -13.28 -2.68 18.47
N LEU A 52 -13.61 -2.31 17.24
CA LEU A 52 -12.67 -1.72 16.30
C LEU A 52 -12.09 -0.40 16.83
N ALA A 53 -12.95 0.51 17.29
CA ALA A 53 -12.55 1.82 17.81
C ALA A 53 -11.66 1.74 19.05
N SER A 54 -11.66 0.62 19.79
CA SER A 54 -10.78 0.44 20.96
C SER A 54 -9.28 0.37 20.59
N ASP A 55 -8.99 0.07 19.33
CA ASP A 55 -7.67 0.12 18.72
C ASP A 55 -7.31 1.50 18.17
N TYR A 56 -8.13 2.54 18.39
CA TYR A 56 -7.86 3.89 17.89
C TYR A 56 -7.85 4.92 19.01
N VAL A 57 -7.10 6.00 18.79
CA VAL A 57 -7.00 7.17 19.68
C VAL A 57 -7.06 8.43 18.82
N LEU A 58 -7.77 9.45 19.32
CA LEU A 58 -7.86 10.76 18.69
C LEU A 58 -6.92 11.74 19.41
N ASP A 59 -6.08 12.44 18.66
CA ASP A 59 -5.27 13.55 19.14
C ASP A 59 -5.52 14.79 18.26
N GLY A 60 -6.16 15.80 18.84
CA GLY A 60 -6.76 16.90 18.09
C GLY A 60 -7.83 16.39 17.11
N GLU A 61 -7.58 16.59 15.82
CA GLU A 61 -8.44 16.12 14.72
C GLU A 61 -7.83 14.90 13.98
N VAL A 62 -6.72 14.37 14.48
CA VAL A 62 -5.96 13.31 13.82
C VAL A 62 -6.22 11.97 14.52
N LEU A 63 -6.69 10.99 13.75
CA LEU A 63 -6.94 9.64 14.23
C LEU A 63 -5.67 8.78 14.13
N TYR A 64 -5.35 8.07 15.20
CA TYR A 64 -4.22 7.14 15.26
C TYR A 64 -4.70 5.72 15.52
N ASN A 65 -4.15 4.76 14.78
CA ASN A 65 -4.26 3.34 15.10
C ASN A 65 -3.20 2.97 16.16
N LYS A 66 -3.66 2.41 17.28
CA LYS A 66 -2.84 1.94 18.39
C LYS A 66 -2.55 0.46 18.20
N ARG A 67 -1.29 0.15 17.88
CA ARG A 67 -0.83 -1.22 17.77
C ARG A 67 -0.61 -1.86 19.14
N LYS A 68 -0.47 -3.19 19.16
CA LYS A 68 -0.22 -3.98 20.38
C LYS A 68 1.08 -3.61 21.08
N ASP A 69 2.07 -3.13 20.33
CA ASP A 69 3.36 -2.64 20.80
C ASP A 69 3.30 -1.18 21.31
N GLN A 70 2.10 -0.61 21.47
CA GLN A 70 1.83 0.79 21.85
C GLN A 70 2.32 1.84 20.84
N VAL A 71 2.75 1.43 19.65
CA VAL A 71 3.07 2.37 18.57
C VAL A 71 1.78 2.95 18.00
N LEU A 72 1.75 4.28 17.86
CA LEU A 72 0.66 5.01 17.22
C LEU A 72 1.00 5.27 15.75
N LEU A 73 0.09 4.88 14.87
CA LEU A 73 0.20 5.13 13.43
C LEU A 73 -0.90 6.09 13.00
N ARG A 74 -0.55 7.18 12.34
CA ARG A 74 -1.51 8.15 11.80
C ARG A 74 -2.35 7.50 10.71
N CYS A 75 -3.67 7.55 10.87
CA CYS A 75 -4.59 7.14 9.83
C CYS A 75 -4.53 8.15 8.67
N VAL A 76 -4.48 7.64 7.45
CA VAL A 76 -4.43 8.45 6.24
C VAL A 76 -5.60 8.08 5.33
N ASP A 77 -6.10 9.06 4.60
CA ASP A 77 -7.15 8.86 3.60
C ASP A 77 -6.58 8.26 2.30
N ALA A 78 -7.46 7.95 1.34
CA ALA A 78 -7.05 7.34 0.07
C ALA A 78 -6.15 8.25 -0.78
N ILE A 79 -6.33 9.58 -0.71
CA ILE A 79 -5.55 10.55 -1.47
C ILE A 79 -4.13 10.63 -0.91
N GLU A 80 -4.01 10.69 0.41
CA GLU A 80 -2.73 10.65 1.13
C GLU A 80 -2.03 9.29 0.93
N ALA A 81 -2.77 8.18 1.04
CA ALA A 81 -2.24 6.83 0.82
C ALA A 81 -1.61 6.69 -0.57
N LYS A 82 -2.29 7.18 -1.62
CA LYS A 82 -1.76 7.18 -2.99
C LYS A 82 -0.43 7.94 -3.09
N LYS A 83 -0.35 9.15 -2.52
CA LYS A 83 0.88 9.95 -2.51
C LYS A 83 2.01 9.25 -1.75
N ILE A 84 1.70 8.59 -0.64
CA ILE A 84 2.67 7.82 0.13
C ILE A 84 3.21 6.64 -0.69
N LEU A 85 2.34 5.92 -1.40
CA LEU A 85 2.75 4.83 -2.29
C LEU A 85 3.69 5.32 -3.40
N GLU A 86 3.34 6.42 -4.06
CA GLU A 86 4.15 7.08 -5.09
C GLU A 86 5.52 7.49 -4.53
N GLU A 87 5.58 8.17 -3.38
CA GLU A 87 6.84 8.65 -2.80
C GLU A 87 7.74 7.48 -2.35
N VAL A 88 7.16 6.47 -1.70
CA VAL A 88 7.93 5.31 -1.20
C VAL A 88 8.44 4.43 -2.34
N HIS A 89 7.67 4.27 -3.42
CA HIS A 89 8.06 3.41 -4.54
C HIS A 89 8.88 4.13 -5.61
N ASP A 90 8.45 5.34 -6.01
CA ASP A 90 8.94 6.08 -7.17
C ASP A 90 9.75 7.34 -6.82
N GLY A 91 9.82 7.70 -5.53
CA GLY A 91 10.56 8.86 -5.02
C GLY A 91 12.06 8.80 -5.28
N VAL A 92 12.81 9.82 -4.84
CA VAL A 92 14.21 10.09 -5.28
C VAL A 92 15.15 8.89 -5.14
N CYS A 93 14.97 8.06 -4.11
CA CYS A 93 15.81 6.89 -3.85
C CYS A 93 15.36 5.59 -4.53
N ARG A 94 14.25 5.59 -5.30
CA ARG A 94 13.67 4.51 -6.12
C ARG A 94 14.15 3.10 -5.77
N THR A 95 13.83 2.64 -4.56
CA THR A 95 14.30 1.33 -4.10
C THR A 95 13.57 0.17 -4.76
N HIS A 96 12.48 0.43 -5.51
CA HIS A 96 11.67 -0.56 -6.24
C HIS A 96 11.43 -1.86 -5.44
N VAL A 97 11.21 -1.67 -4.13
CA VAL A 97 11.05 -2.77 -3.17
C VAL A 97 9.73 -3.49 -3.39
N ASN A 98 9.67 -4.76 -3.00
CA ASN A 98 8.41 -5.50 -3.02
C ASN A 98 7.37 -4.86 -2.09
N GLY A 99 6.08 -5.08 -2.39
CA GLY A 99 4.98 -4.42 -1.66
C GLY A 99 4.98 -4.70 -0.16
N PHE A 100 5.41 -5.88 0.29
CA PHE A 100 5.51 -6.19 1.71
C PHE A 100 6.55 -5.33 2.44
N THR A 101 7.70 -5.08 1.79
CA THR A 101 8.74 -4.21 2.32
C THR A 101 8.27 -2.75 2.34
N MET A 102 7.53 -2.31 1.32
CA MET A 102 6.90 -1.00 1.30
C MET A 102 5.95 -0.81 2.49
N ALA A 103 5.03 -1.75 2.73
CA ALA A 103 4.09 -1.66 3.84
C ALA A 103 4.81 -1.52 5.19
N ARG A 104 5.87 -2.30 5.40
CA ARG A 104 6.72 -2.19 6.61
C ARG A 104 7.40 -0.83 6.73
N GLN A 105 7.88 -0.28 5.63
CA GLN A 105 8.51 1.04 5.61
C GLN A 105 7.50 2.15 5.94
N ILE A 106 6.29 2.06 5.40
CA ILE A 106 5.21 3.03 5.65
C ILE A 106 4.77 2.98 7.11
N ILE A 107 4.61 1.78 7.69
CA ILE A 107 4.37 1.60 9.12
C ILE A 107 5.51 2.24 9.93
N ARG A 108 6.76 2.08 9.50
CA ARG A 108 7.92 2.68 10.18
C ARG A 108 7.94 4.21 10.07
N PHE A 109 7.36 4.77 9.02
CA PHE A 109 7.12 6.22 8.90
C PHE A 109 5.91 6.70 9.71
N GLY A 110 5.17 5.79 10.33
CA GLY A 110 4.09 6.14 11.24
C GLY A 110 2.74 6.35 10.55
N TYR A 111 2.53 5.80 9.35
CA TYR A 111 1.24 5.90 8.65
C TYR A 111 0.48 4.57 8.66
N TYR A 112 -0.85 4.64 8.51
CA TYR A 112 -1.75 3.50 8.48
C TYR A 112 -3.00 3.73 7.63
N TRP A 113 -3.41 2.68 6.91
CA TRP A 113 -4.77 2.53 6.38
C TRP A 113 -5.13 1.05 6.27
N SER A 114 -6.42 0.73 6.24
CA SER A 114 -6.94 -0.63 6.41
C SER A 114 -6.46 -1.62 5.34
N THR A 115 -6.30 -1.17 4.10
CA THR A 115 -5.90 -1.99 2.93
C THR A 115 -4.41 -1.88 2.57
N MET A 116 -3.60 -1.21 3.40
CA MET A 116 -2.21 -0.84 3.08
C MET A 116 -1.36 -1.96 2.48
N GLU A 117 -1.36 -3.14 3.09
CA GLU A 117 -0.51 -4.23 2.61
C GLU A 117 -0.91 -4.67 1.19
N GLY A 118 -2.22 -4.80 0.95
CA GLY A 118 -2.76 -5.13 -0.36
C GLY A 118 -2.44 -4.05 -1.39
N ASP A 119 -2.61 -2.79 -1.03
CA ASP A 119 -2.35 -1.65 -1.92
C ASP A 119 -0.87 -1.57 -2.28
N CYS A 120 0.03 -1.76 -1.31
CA CYS A 120 1.47 -1.82 -1.57
C CYS A 120 1.84 -2.96 -2.53
N ILE A 121 1.26 -4.14 -2.34
CA ILE A 121 1.49 -5.30 -3.21
C ILE A 121 0.98 -5.02 -4.63
N ASN A 122 -0.24 -4.49 -4.74
CA ASN A 122 -0.85 -4.20 -6.03
C ASN A 122 -0.11 -3.08 -6.76
N TYR A 123 0.32 -2.04 -6.05
CA TYR A 123 1.11 -0.94 -6.62
C TYR A 123 2.43 -1.45 -7.20
N ALA A 124 3.22 -2.20 -6.41
CA ALA A 124 4.48 -2.77 -6.86
C ALA A 124 4.30 -3.75 -8.05
N LYS A 125 3.21 -4.52 -8.06
CA LYS A 125 2.87 -5.42 -9.18
C LYS A 125 2.53 -4.67 -10.47
N LYS A 126 1.87 -3.51 -10.38
CA LYS A 126 1.51 -2.66 -11.53
C LYS A 126 2.73 -1.88 -12.06
N CYS A 127 3.83 -1.77 -11.30
CA CYS A 127 5.03 -1.06 -11.73
C CYS A 127 5.78 -1.79 -12.86
N HIS A 128 5.88 -1.14 -14.02
CA HIS A 128 6.53 -1.69 -15.22
C HIS A 128 8.01 -2.03 -14.99
N LYS A 129 8.75 -1.19 -14.25
CA LYS A 129 10.16 -1.47 -13.92
C LYS A 129 10.27 -2.73 -13.05
N CYS A 130 9.43 -2.86 -12.03
CA CYS A 130 9.39 -4.07 -11.21
C CYS A 130 9.00 -5.31 -12.01
N GLN A 131 8.11 -5.20 -13.00
CA GLN A 131 7.77 -6.32 -13.89
C GLN A 131 8.95 -6.77 -14.76
N ILE A 132 9.73 -5.84 -15.30
CA ILE A 132 10.89 -6.18 -16.15
C ILE A 132 12.05 -6.79 -15.34
N TYR A 133 12.28 -6.28 -14.12
CA TYR A 133 13.45 -6.63 -13.32
C TYR A 133 13.16 -7.62 -12.20
N GLY A 134 11.91 -7.91 -11.87
CA GLY A 134 11.50 -8.76 -10.74
C GLY A 134 11.96 -10.22 -10.86
N ASP A 135 11.97 -10.77 -12.08
CA ASP A 135 12.36 -12.16 -12.34
C ASP A 135 13.88 -12.36 -12.49
N LYS A 136 14.67 -11.28 -12.40
CA LYS A 136 16.13 -11.39 -12.41
C LYS A 136 16.60 -11.79 -11.02
N ILE A 137 16.47 -13.08 -10.71
CA ILE A 137 17.26 -13.69 -9.66
C ILE A 137 18.72 -13.34 -9.99
N HIS A 138 19.41 -12.66 -9.07
CA HIS A 138 20.85 -12.42 -9.14
C HIS A 138 21.61 -13.76 -8.97
N VAL A 139 21.34 -14.73 -9.84
CA VAL A 139 22.15 -15.93 -9.96
C VAL A 139 23.48 -15.49 -10.53
N PRO A 140 24.62 -15.83 -9.91
CA PRO A 140 25.92 -15.54 -10.49
C PRO A 140 25.98 -16.11 -11.91
N PRO A 141 26.60 -15.41 -12.88
CA PRO A 141 26.73 -15.90 -14.24
C PRO A 141 27.36 -17.29 -14.22
N SER A 142 26.70 -18.27 -14.84
CA SER A 142 27.28 -19.60 -15.02
C SER A 142 28.61 -19.46 -15.76
N PRO A 143 29.70 -20.11 -15.30
CA PRO A 143 30.98 -20.07 -16.02
C PRO A 143 30.78 -20.59 -17.45
N LEU A 144 31.00 -19.74 -18.45
CA LEU A 144 31.04 -20.17 -19.84
C LEU A 144 32.34 -20.96 -20.04
N HIS A 145 32.25 -22.29 -20.07
CA HIS A 145 33.38 -23.12 -20.46
C HIS A 145 33.65 -22.94 -21.95
N ALA A 146 34.78 -22.31 -22.28
CA ALA A 146 35.26 -22.25 -23.66
C ALA A 146 35.61 -23.67 -24.11
N MET A 147 34.88 -24.19 -25.09
CA MET A 147 35.29 -25.40 -25.80
C MET A 147 36.47 -25.05 -26.70
N THR A 148 37.69 -25.23 -26.21
CA THR A 148 38.87 -25.29 -27.08
C THR A 148 38.73 -26.49 -27.99
N SER A 149 38.43 -26.22 -29.25
CA SER A 149 38.52 -27.21 -30.33
C SER A 149 40.00 -27.51 -30.56
N LEU A 150 40.43 -28.72 -30.23
CA LEU A 150 41.75 -29.21 -30.60
C LEU A 150 41.68 -29.60 -32.08
N LEU A 151 42.36 -28.80 -32.92
CA LEU A 151 42.85 -29.24 -34.23
C LEU A 151 44.16 -30.00 -34.04
#